data_AF-A0A671REK6-F1
#
_entry.id   AF-A0A671REK6-F1
#
_cell.length_a   1.000
_cell.length_b   1.000
_cell.length_c   1.000
_cell.angle_alpha   90.00
_cell.angle_beta   90.00
_cell.angle_gamma   90.00
#
_symmetry.space_group_name_H-M   'P 1'
#
loop_
_entity.id
_entity.type
_entity.pdbx_description
1 polymer ?
#
loop_
_entity_poly.entity_id
_entity_poly.type
_entity_poly.pdbx_seq_one_letter_code
_entity_poly.pdbx_strand_id
1 'polypeptide(L)' 'RIYRYLLLVLNSCLFCSRFWDGLLCWDETPAGTFASQNCPDYPSFDPLGKILFYLEAQKCIS' A
#
# COMPACT_ATOMS: atom_id res chain seq x y z
N ARG A 1 -8.75 31.42 5.40
CA ARG A 1 -7.71 30.91 4.44
C ARG A 1 -6.66 30.05 5.15
N ILE A 2 -6.10 30.49 6.28
CA ILE A 2 -5.11 29.75 7.10
C ILE A 2 -5.59 28.34 7.52
N TYR A 3 -6.82 28.19 8.01
CA TYR A 3 -7.37 26.89 8.42
C TYR A 3 -7.43 25.84 7.31
N ARG A 4 -7.58 26.24 6.03
CA ARG A 4 -7.53 25.29 4.90
C ARG A 4 -6.12 24.75 4.66
N TYR A 5 -5.09 25.59 4.80
CA TYR A 5 -3.70 25.14 4.67
C TYR A 5 -3.31 24.20 5.81
N LEU A 6 -3.71 24.50 7.03
CA LEU A 6 -3.44 23.63 8.19
C LEU A 6 -4.11 22.24 8.04
N LEU A 7 -5.35 22.21 7.54
CA LEU A 7 -6.06 20.95 7.23
C LEU A 7 -5.36 20.13 6.15
N LEU A 8 -4.82 20.78 5.10
CA LEU A 8 -4.08 20.09 4.04
C LEU A 8 -2.76 19.48 4.54
N VAL A 9 -2.00 20.23 5.35
CA VAL A 9 -0.71 19.78 5.91
C VAL A 9 -0.89 18.63 6.91
N LEU A 10 -1.96 18.66 7.73
CA LEU A 10 -2.26 17.57 8.65
C LEU A 10 -2.63 16.27 7.91
N ASN A 11 -3.38 16.35 6.81
CA ASN A 11 -3.75 15.15 6.05
C ASN A 11 -2.54 14.46 5.42
N SER A 12 -1.53 15.19 4.94
CA SER A 12 -0.32 14.58 4.36
C SER A 12 0.53 13.77 5.34
N CYS A 13 0.43 14.00 6.67
CA CYS A 13 1.14 13.19 7.68
C CYS A 13 0.30 12.03 8.23
N LEU A 14 -0.99 11.97 7.89
CA LEU A 14 -1.91 10.94 8.37
C LEU A 14 -2.05 9.77 7.40
N PHE A 15 -1.55 9.91 6.17
CA PHE A 15 -1.65 8.89 5.13
C PHE A 15 -0.33 8.75 4.39
N CYS A 16 0.07 7.52 4.07
CA CYS A 16 1.08 7.28 3.04
C CYS A 16 0.46 7.55 1.68
N SER A 17 1.17 8.27 0.81
CA SER A 17 0.78 8.44 -0.58
C SER A 17 0.78 7.10 -1.33
N ARG A 18 0.00 7.03 -2.41
CA ARG A 18 0.02 5.87 -3.30
C ARG A 18 1.44 5.62 -3.83
N PHE A 19 1.93 4.40 -3.71
CA PHE A 19 3.28 4.05 -4.16
C PHE A 19 3.31 2.72 -4.91
N TRP A 20 4.41 2.51 -5.62
CA TRP A 20 4.69 1.27 -6.35
C TRP A 20 5.98 0.68 -5.81
N ASP A 21 5.94 -0.58 -5.39
CA ASP A 21 7.08 -1.28 -4.80
C ASP A 21 7.81 -2.21 -5.79
N GLY A 22 7.39 -2.25 -7.05
CA GLY A 22 7.93 -3.15 -8.07
C GLY A 22 6.99 -4.29 -8.43
N LEU A 23 6.00 -4.59 -7.59
CA LEU A 23 5.07 -5.71 -7.79
C LEU A 23 3.61 -5.24 -7.77
N LEU A 24 3.27 -4.40 -6.78
CA LEU A 24 1.91 -3.96 -6.50
C LEU A 24 1.83 -2.44 -6.42
N CYS A 25 0.68 -1.93 -6.85
CA CYS A 25 0.32 -0.54 -6.65
C CYS A 25 -0.40 -0.44 -5.30
N TRP A 26 0.21 0.22 -4.34
CA TRP A 26 -0.32 0.39 -2.99
C TRP A 26 -1.08 1.70 -2.90
N ASP A 27 -2.39 1.63 -2.68
CA ASP A 27 -3.24 2.80 -2.49
C ASP A 27 -2.92 3.57 -1.20
N GLU A 28 -3.44 4.80 -1.12
CA GLU A 28 -3.26 5.65 0.05
C GLU A 28 -3.74 4.92 1.31
N THR A 29 -2.83 4.78 2.28
CA THR A 29 -3.09 4.03 3.51
C THR A 29 -2.90 4.91 4.73
N PRO A 30 -3.76 4.85 5.75
CA PRO A 30 -3.55 5.61 6.99
C PRO A 30 -2.24 5.21 7.68
N ALA A 31 -1.52 6.21 8.18
CA ALA A 31 -0.31 6.03 8.96
C ALA A 31 -0.55 5.13 10.18
N GLY A 32 0.36 4.20 10.44
CA GLY A 32 0.28 3.23 11.53
C GLY A 32 -0.57 2.00 11.25
N THR A 33 -1.27 1.95 10.10
CA THR A 33 -2.07 0.79 9.68
C THR A 33 -1.30 -0.14 8.73
N PHE A 34 -1.86 -1.33 8.50
CA PHE A 34 -1.36 -2.29 7.52
C PHE A 34 -2.27 -2.25 6.29
N ALA A 35 -1.68 -2.07 5.11
CA ALA A 35 -2.35 -2.36 3.85
C ALA A 35 -2.13 -3.83 3.53
N SER A 36 -3.16 -4.54 3.08
CA SER A 36 -3.01 -5.89 2.52
C SER A 36 -3.67 -5.99 1.17
N GLN A 37 -2.98 -6.58 0.19
CA GLN A 37 -3.53 -6.86 -1.13
C GLN A 37 -3.25 -8.32 -1.50
N ASN A 38 -4.13 -8.88 -2.33
CA ASN A 38 -3.84 -10.15 -2.96
C ASN A 38 -2.66 -9.97 -3.93
N CYS A 39 -1.74 -10.93 -3.94
CA CYS A 39 -0.74 -10.98 -5.00
C CYS A 39 -1.45 -10.97 -6.36
N PRO A 40 -0.88 -10.26 -7.34
CA PRO A 40 -1.47 -10.19 -8.66
C PRO A 40 -1.47 -11.60 -9.28
N ASP A 41 -2.54 -11.96 -9.98
CA ASP A 41 -2.72 -13.27 -10.64
C ASP A 41 -1.83 -13.42 -11.90
N TYR A 42 -0.63 -12.86 -11.86
CA TYR A 42 0.39 -13.23 -12.82
C TYR A 42 0.78 -14.68 -12.50
N PRO A 43 0.89 -15.56 -13.50
CA PRO A 43 1.30 -16.94 -13.28
C PRO A 43 2.76 -16.96 -12.80
N SER A 44 2.97 -16.78 -11.50
CA SER A 44 4.21 -17.09 -10.81
C SER A 44 4.16 -18.56 -10.44
N PHE A 45 5.05 -19.34 -11.04
CA PHE A 45 5.18 -20.75 -10.75
C PHE A 45 6.02 -20.95 -9.49
N ASP A 46 5.49 -21.69 -8.54
CA ASP A 46 6.31 -22.35 -7.53
C ASP A 46 7.41 -23.21 -8.16
N PRO A 47 8.42 -23.64 -7.38
CA PRO A 47 9.33 -24.74 -7.76
C PRO A 47 8.61 -26.03 -8.16
N LEU A 48 7.34 -26.19 -7.79
CA LEU A 48 6.46 -27.32 -8.11
C LEU A 48 5.48 -27.03 -9.26
N GLY A 49 5.55 -25.86 -9.90
CA GLY A 49 4.69 -25.50 -11.03
C GLY A 49 3.24 -25.17 -10.66
N LYS A 50 2.96 -24.84 -9.40
CA LYS A 50 1.63 -24.40 -8.95
C LYS A 50 1.53 -22.88 -8.97
N ILE A 51 0.36 -22.36 -9.32
CA ILE A 51 0.02 -20.96 -9.11
C ILE A 51 -0.23 -20.77 -7.62
N LEU A 52 0.48 -19.82 -7.01
CA LEU A 52 0.24 -19.45 -5.62
C LEU A 52 -0.23 -18.01 -5.51
N PHE A 53 -1.21 -17.84 -4.62
CA PHE A 53 -1.71 -16.56 -4.18
C PHE A 53 -1.22 -16.34 -2.76
N TYR A 54 -0.28 -15.41 -2.58
CA TYR A 54 0.12 -14.94 -1.27
C TYR A 54 -0.65 -13.66 -0.91
N LEU A 55 -0.78 -13.38 0.39
CA LEU A 55 -1.23 -12.08 0.89
C LEU A 55 0.01 -11.26 1.21
N GLU A 56 0.18 -10.13 0.53
CA GLU A 56 1.23 -9.19 0.88
C GLU A 56 0.66 -8.13 1.83
N ALA A 57 1.37 -7.85 2.91
CA ALA A 57 0.98 -6.86 3.90
C ALA A 57 2.13 -5.89 4.18
N GLN A 58 1.88 -4.59 4.02
CA GLN A 58 2.86 -3.54 4.26
C GLN A 58 2.37 -2.56 5.33
N LYS A 59 3.29 -2.18 6.23
CA LYS A 59 3.06 -1.21 7.30
C LYS A 59 3.38 0.19 6.78
N CYS A 60 2.38 1.06 6.75
CA CYS A 60 2.61 2.49 6.48
C CYS A 60 3.08 3.18 7.77
N ILE A 61 4.25 3.80 7.72
CA ILE A 61 4.80 4.65 8.80
C ILE A 61 5.03 6.01 8.14
N SER A 62 4.29 7.04 8.56
CA SER A 62 4.39 8.40 8.01
C SER A 62 5.65 9.14 8.44
#